data_AF-A0A9X9AD19-F1
#
_entry.id   AF-A0A9X9AD19-F1
#
_cell.length_a   1.000
_cell.length_b   1.000
_cell.length_c   1.000
_cell.angle_alpha   90.00
_cell.angle_beta   90.00
_cell.angle_gamma   90.00
#
_symmetry.space_group_name_H-M   'P 1'
#
loop_
_entity.id
_entity.type
_entity.pdbx_description
1 polymer ?
#
loop_
_entity_poly.entity_id
_entity_poly.type
_entity_poly.pdbx_seq_one_letter_code
_entity_poly.pdbx_strand_id
1 'polypeptide(L)'
;MNHFIVMQGHTYQEEKGLEIIWSPKKDRGGNVPHSWKRMMDVKEGDRIFHYVKGNIVAVSIAEEDCKESNKPSIMKSHDQWNDEGYLVSLKYHE
;
A
#
# COMPACT_ATOMS: atom_id res chain seq x y z
N MET A 1 -3.79 -7.11 16.60
CA MET A 1 -2.94 -5.95 16.30
C MET A 1 -1.55 -6.43 15.91
N ASN A 2 -1.35 -6.54 14.61
CA ASN A 2 -0.09 -6.88 13.96
C ASN A 2 0.66 -5.59 13.58
N HIS A 3 1.91 -5.76 13.17
CA HIS A 3 2.75 -4.69 12.69
C HIS A 3 3.34 -5.07 11.33
N PHE A 4 3.29 -4.12 10.39
CA PHE A 4 3.81 -4.29 9.03
C PHE A 4 4.80 -3.18 8.71
N ILE A 5 5.66 -3.42 7.72
CA ILE A 5 6.54 -2.41 7.15
C ILE A 5 6.35 -2.40 5.64
N VAL A 6 6.18 -1.21 5.08
CA VAL A 6 6.00 -1.00 3.64
C VAL A 6 7.18 -0.22 3.08
N MET A 7 7.69 -0.66 1.93
CA MET A 7 8.84 -0.07 1.25
C MET A 7 8.35 0.88 0.15
N GLN A 8 8.21 2.17 0.45
CA GLN A 8 7.58 3.16 -0.45
C GLN A 8 8.59 4.15 -1.03
N GLY A 9 9.66 3.64 -1.67
CA GLY A 9 10.70 4.50 -2.25
C GLY A 9 10.22 5.47 -3.33
N HIS A 10 9.11 5.16 -4.02
CA HIS A 10 8.62 5.89 -5.18
C HIS A 10 7.25 6.54 -4.99
N THR A 11 6.33 5.92 -4.24
CA THR A 11 4.91 6.30 -4.18
C THR A 11 4.47 6.90 -2.85
N TYR A 12 5.40 7.08 -1.89
CA TYR A 12 5.06 7.52 -0.52
C TYR A 12 4.21 8.80 -0.49
N GLN A 13 4.59 9.85 -1.22
CA GLN A 13 3.88 11.13 -1.18
C GLN A 13 2.47 11.04 -1.74
N GLU A 14 2.29 10.27 -2.82
CA GLU A 14 0.99 10.05 -3.46
C GLU A 14 0.07 9.21 -2.56
N GLU A 15 0.59 8.11 -2.03
CA GLU A 15 -0.14 7.20 -1.13
C GLU A 15 -0.49 7.86 0.21
N LYS A 16 0.43 8.64 0.77
CA LYS A 16 0.18 9.45 1.98
C LYS A 16 -0.91 10.48 1.74
N GLY A 17 -0.85 11.23 0.64
CA GLY A 17 -1.83 12.26 0.31
C GLY A 17 -3.25 11.70 0.10
N LEU A 18 -3.35 10.41 -0.20
CA LEU A 18 -4.61 9.68 -0.35
C LEU A 18 -5.00 8.86 0.88
N GLU A 19 -4.17 8.86 1.94
CA GLU A 19 -4.40 8.05 3.14
C GLU A 19 -4.56 6.56 2.83
N ILE A 20 -3.66 6.00 2.01
CA ILE A 20 -3.68 4.58 1.62
C ILE A 20 -2.28 3.96 1.56
N ILE A 21 -2.26 2.63 1.41
CA ILE A 21 -1.22 1.89 0.67
C ILE A 21 -1.88 1.08 -0.44
N TRP A 22 -1.19 0.89 -1.56
CA TRP A 22 -1.69 0.09 -2.68
C TRP A 22 -0.58 -0.75 -3.33
N SER A 23 -0.92 -1.97 -3.75
CA SER A 23 -0.04 -2.77 -4.62
C SER A 23 -0.85 -3.55 -5.67
N PRO A 24 -0.31 -3.77 -6.88
CA PRO A 24 -1.00 -4.56 -7.88
C PRO A 24 -1.08 -6.04 -7.45
N LYS A 25 -2.06 -6.78 -7.95
CA LYS A 25 -2.17 -8.23 -7.68
C LYS A 25 -1.06 -9.03 -8.34
N LYS A 26 -0.58 -8.58 -9.51
CA LYS A 26 0.41 -9.29 -10.32
C LYS A 26 1.52 -8.38 -10.80
N ASP A 27 2.72 -8.91 -10.93
CA ASP A 27 3.84 -8.20 -11.52
C ASP A 27 3.73 -8.17 -13.06
N ARG A 28 4.74 -7.60 -13.72
CA ARG A 28 4.75 -7.56 -15.19
C ARG A 28 4.86 -8.94 -15.86
N GLY A 29 5.34 -9.94 -15.13
CA GLY A 29 5.42 -11.33 -15.58
C GLY A 29 4.18 -12.17 -15.24
N GLY A 30 3.18 -11.57 -14.58
CA GLY A 30 1.96 -12.28 -14.15
C GLY A 30 2.11 -13.05 -12.83
N ASN A 31 3.26 -12.95 -12.15
CA ASN A 31 3.45 -13.57 -10.84
C ASN A 31 2.74 -12.77 -9.75
N VAL A 32 2.49 -13.38 -8.61
CA VAL A 32 1.96 -12.71 -7.41
C VAL A 32 3.09 -12.59 -6.39
N PRO A 33 3.77 -11.43 -6.29
CA PRO A 33 4.78 -11.20 -5.27
C PRO A 33 4.22 -11.44 -3.86
N HIS A 34 4.97 -12.19 -3.07
CA HIS A 34 4.56 -12.55 -1.71
C HIS A 34 4.31 -11.30 -0.85
N SER A 35 5.12 -10.25 -1.00
CA SER A 35 4.96 -8.97 -0.29
C SER A 35 3.64 -8.28 -0.60
N TRP A 36 3.14 -8.38 -1.83
CA TRP A 36 1.86 -7.77 -2.23
C TRP A 36 0.68 -8.59 -1.73
N LYS A 37 0.76 -9.92 -1.87
CA LYS A 37 -0.25 -10.84 -1.31
C LYS A 37 -0.44 -10.66 0.19
N ARG A 38 0.63 -10.35 0.92
CA ARG A 38 0.63 -10.09 2.36
C ARG A 38 -0.22 -8.88 2.77
N MET A 39 -0.59 -8.00 1.84
CA MET A 39 -1.55 -6.92 2.15
C MET A 39 -2.88 -7.48 2.67
N MET A 40 -3.33 -8.65 2.19
CA MET A 40 -4.58 -9.27 2.65
C MET A 40 -4.56 -9.67 4.14
N ASP A 41 -3.38 -9.74 4.76
CA ASP A 41 -3.24 -10.05 6.19
C ASP A 41 -3.43 -8.80 7.08
N VAL A 42 -3.48 -7.60 6.47
CA VAL A 42 -3.70 -6.35 7.20
C VAL A 42 -5.15 -6.25 7.64
N LYS A 43 -5.34 -6.02 8.94
CA LYS A 43 -6.64 -5.84 9.59
C LYS A 43 -6.80 -4.44 10.16
N GLU A 44 -8.05 -4.03 10.33
CA GLU A 44 -8.38 -2.78 11.03
C GLU A 44 -7.64 -2.71 12.39
N GLY A 45 -7.04 -1.55 12.66
CA GLY A 45 -6.25 -1.29 13.86
C GLY A 45 -4.79 -1.76 13.81
N ASP A 46 -4.35 -2.45 12.75
CA ASP A 46 -2.94 -2.80 12.57
C ASP A 46 -2.08 -1.57 12.29
N ARG A 47 -0.79 -1.66 12.64
CA ARG A 47 0.16 -0.54 12.48
C ARG A 47 1.11 -0.79 11.32
N ILE A 48 1.35 0.24 10.52
CA ILE A 48 2.24 0.15 9.35
C ILE A 48 3.35 1.19 9.46
N PHE A 49 4.59 0.71 9.41
CA PHE A 49 5.79 1.54 9.33
C PHE A 49 6.10 1.87 7.88
N HIS A 50 6.29 3.16 7.59
CA HIS A 50 6.55 3.64 6.24
C HIS A 50 8.05 3.87 6.05
N TYR A 51 8.70 2.99 5.31
CA TYR A 51 10.13 3.06 5.03
C TYR A 51 10.40 3.72 3.67
N VAL A 52 11.12 4.84 3.69
CA VAL A 52 11.44 5.65 2.51
C VAL A 52 12.93 5.98 2.54
N LYS A 53 13.67 5.52 1.52
CA LYS A 53 15.07 5.88 1.25
C LYS A 53 16.00 5.80 2.48
N GLY A 54 15.90 4.73 3.27
CA GLY A 54 16.78 4.54 4.44
C GLY A 54 16.13 4.83 5.79
N ASN A 55 14.95 5.46 5.82
CA ASN A 55 14.35 5.98 7.05
C ASN A 55 12.92 5.51 7.22
N ILE A 56 12.50 5.28 8.46
CA ILE A 56 11.07 5.22 8.81
C ILE A 56 10.60 6.65 8.96
N VAL A 57 9.68 7.09 8.11
CA VAL A 57 9.24 8.49 8.03
C VAL A 57 7.84 8.73 8.59
N ALA A 58 7.06 7.66 8.80
CA ALA A 58 5.73 7.72 9.39
C ALA A 58 5.32 6.36 9.97
N VAL A 59 4.33 6.38 10.85
CA VAL A 59 3.55 5.21 11.27
C VAL A 59 2.08 5.49 10.97
N SER A 60 1.38 4.58 10.33
CA SER A 60 -0.05 4.68 10.14
C SER A 60 -0.82 3.58 10.86
N ILE A 61 -2.13 3.81 11.00
CA ILE A 61 -3.09 2.84 11.52
C ILE A 61 -4.04 2.46 10.38
N ALA A 62 -4.24 1.16 10.17
CA ALA A 62 -5.24 0.67 9.23
C ALA A 62 -6.66 1.00 9.73
N GLU A 63 -7.41 1.75 8.94
CA GLU A 63 -8.80 2.13 9.26
C GLU A 63 -9.80 1.05 8.84
N GLU A 64 -9.41 0.18 7.91
CA GLU A 64 -10.21 -0.92 7.40
C GLU A 64 -9.32 -2.14 7.14
N ASP A 65 -9.94 -3.32 7.06
CA ASP A 65 -9.30 -4.50 6.48
C ASP A 65 -8.86 -4.24 5.04
N CYS A 66 -7.79 -4.93 4.61
CA CYS A 66 -7.39 -4.88 3.20
C CYS A 66 -8.53 -5.33 2.28
N LYS A 67 -8.73 -4.58 1.20
CA LYS A 67 -9.69 -4.88 0.13
C LYS A 67 -9.02 -4.97 -1.22
N GLU A 68 -9.60 -5.79 -2.09
CA GLU A 68 -9.24 -5.74 -3.51
C GLU A 68 -9.82 -4.47 -4.11
N SER A 69 -8.98 -3.67 -4.76
CA SER A 69 -9.39 -2.40 -5.35
C SER A 69 -8.52 -2.05 -6.54
N ASN A 70 -9.14 -1.34 -7.49
CA ASN A 70 -8.40 -0.82 -8.62
C ASN A 70 -7.44 0.29 -8.19
N LYS A 71 -6.37 0.50 -8.94
CA LYS A 71 -5.45 1.62 -8.72
C LYS A 71 -6.23 2.94 -8.68
N PRO A 72 -6.09 3.75 -7.61
CA PRO A 72 -6.77 5.03 -7.52
C PRO A 72 -6.50 5.89 -8.76
N SER A 73 -7.55 6.49 -9.32
CA SER A 73 -7.47 7.29 -10.56
C SER A 73 -6.44 8.42 -10.48
N ILE A 74 -6.25 9.00 -9.29
CA ILE A 74 -5.28 10.06 -9.02
C ILE A 74 -3.82 9.57 -9.17
N MET A 75 -3.56 8.27 -9.01
CA MET A 75 -2.25 7.64 -9.18
C MET A 75 -2.05 6.98 -10.56
N LYS A 76 -3.00 7.12 -11.49
CA LYS A 76 -2.88 6.53 -12.83
C LYS A 76 -1.84 7.31 -13.64
N SER A 77 -0.68 6.68 -13.86
CA SER A 77 0.26 7.05 -14.91
C SER A 77 -0.31 6.72 -16.29
N HIS A 78 0.26 7.28 -17.36
CA HIS A 78 -0.09 6.94 -18.75
C HIS A 78 0.02 5.42 -19.08
N ASP A 79 0.77 4.68 -18.27
CA ASP A 79 0.91 3.23 -18.36
C ASP A 79 -0.19 2.55 -17.52
N GLN A 80 -1.20 1.97 -18.19
CA GLN A 80 -2.37 1.28 -17.61
C GLN A 80 -2.04 -0.15 -17.13
N TRP A 81 -0.77 -0.42 -16.85
CA TRP A 81 -0.36 -1.76 -16.45
C TRP A 81 -0.96 -2.13 -15.09
N ASN A 82 -1.90 -3.08 -15.12
CA ASN A 82 -2.46 -3.81 -14.00
C ASN A 82 -3.21 -2.94 -12.97
N ASP A 83 -4.43 -2.55 -13.34
CA ASP A 83 -5.31 -1.76 -12.48
C ASP A 83 -5.79 -2.55 -11.25
N GLU A 84 -5.88 -3.88 -11.27
CA GLU A 84 -6.34 -4.67 -10.12
C GLU A 84 -5.26 -4.81 -9.04
N GLY A 85 -5.60 -4.44 -7.80
CA GLY A 85 -4.67 -4.47 -6.68
C GLY A 85 -5.31 -4.74 -5.32
N TYR A 86 -4.47 -4.61 -4.31
CA TYR A 86 -4.81 -4.61 -2.90
C TYR A 86 -4.69 -3.18 -2.37
N LEU A 87 -5.67 -2.74 -1.59
CA LEU A 87 -5.73 -1.40 -1.00
C LEU A 87 -6.05 -1.50 0.47
N VAL A 88 -5.38 -0.67 1.27
CA VAL A 88 -5.71 -0.45 2.68
C VAL A 88 -5.85 1.05 2.89
N SER A 89 -6.96 1.47 3.52
CA SER A 89 -7.17 2.84 4.00
C SER A 89 -6.41 3.04 5.31
N LEU A 90 -5.64 4.13 5.41
CA LEU A 90 -4.65 4.36 6.45
C LEU A 90 -4.73 5.77 7.01
N LYS A 91 -4.73 5.87 8.33
CA LYS A 91 -4.51 7.15 9.01
C LYS A 91 -3.03 7.35 9.30
N TYR A 92 -2.38 8.28 8.61
CA TYR A 92 -0.94 8.54 8.75
C TYR A 92 -0.64 9.40 9.99
N HIS A 93 0.47 9.08 10.68
CA HIS A 93 1.06 9.87 11.75
C HIS A 93 2.58 10.01 11.50
N GLU A 94 3.09 11.24 11.54
CA GLU A 94 4.53 11.56 11.40
C GLU A 94 5.17 11.86 12.75
#